data_AF-A0AAD4F4K2-F1
#
_entry.id   AF-A0AAD4F4K2-F1
#
_cell.length_a   1.000
_cell.length_b   1.000
_cell.length_c   1.000
_cell.angle_alpha   90.00
_cell.angle_beta   90.00
_cell.angle_gamma   90.00
#
_symmetry.space_group_name_H-M   'P 1'
#
loop_
_entity.id
_entity.type
_entity.pdbx_description
1 polymer ?
#
loop_
_entity_poly.entity_id
_entity_poly.type
_entity_poly.pdbx_seq_one_letter_code
_entity_poly.pdbx_strand_id
1 'polypeptide(L)'
;MSDLSAEEHVSKAIALHESGALQESSWHLRHAAKQGHPTGMLLYALACRHGWGMRPNPREAVQWLRKAADSASLEIADEEDQAKEGKPVDVTERKTRKAQFALSIYELGVSHMNGWGIEQDKALALRCFEIAASWGDVDALAESGFCYAQGIGCKKDLKKSAKFYREAEAKGMSMVGNSWIHKPKYSDDKDKARSKSRSRKSIFHRKKD
;
A
#
# COMPACT_ATOMS: atom_id res chain seq x y z
N MET A 1 37.50 -9.02 -0.76
CA MET A 1 36.32 -8.69 0.06
C MET A 1 35.13 -9.30 -0.63
N SER A 2 34.31 -10.10 0.06
CA SER A 2 33.06 -10.61 -0.52
C SER A 2 32.12 -9.43 -0.76
N ASP A 3 31.47 -9.40 -1.93
CA ASP A 3 30.38 -8.45 -2.15
C ASP A 3 29.27 -8.71 -1.13
N LEU A 4 28.67 -7.64 -0.61
CA LEU A 4 27.55 -7.73 0.33
C LEU A 4 26.35 -8.38 -0.35
N SER A 5 25.62 -9.21 0.39
CA SER A 5 24.33 -9.74 -0.03
C SER A 5 23.26 -8.65 -0.14
N ALA A 6 22.18 -8.94 -0.85
CA ALA A 6 21.10 -7.99 -1.04
C ALA A 6 20.44 -7.56 0.30
N GLU A 7 20.30 -8.49 1.24
CA GLU A 7 19.76 -8.25 2.59
C GLU A 7 20.67 -7.31 3.40
N GLU A 8 21.99 -7.54 3.36
CA GLU A 8 22.97 -6.67 4.02
C GLU A 8 22.96 -5.26 3.41
N HIS A 9 22.81 -5.16 2.08
CA HIS A 9 22.63 -3.88 1.42
C HIS A 9 21.36 -3.16 1.90
N VAL A 10 20.21 -3.83 2.02
CA VAL A 10 18.96 -3.23 2.53
C VAL A 10 19.13 -2.77 3.97
N SER A 11 19.64 -3.63 4.85
CA SER A 11 19.85 -3.32 6.27
C SER A 11 20.73 -2.09 6.44
N LYS A 12 21.85 -2.03 5.70
CA LYS A 12 22.75 -0.87 5.74
C LYS A 12 22.12 0.38 5.14
N ALA A 13 21.34 0.25 4.06
CA ALA A 13 20.64 1.38 3.47
C ALA A 13 19.64 2.04 4.43
N ILE A 14 18.89 1.25 5.20
CA ILE A 14 17.90 1.76 6.17
C ILE A 14 18.63 2.55 7.27
N ALA A 15 19.68 1.98 7.87
CA ALA A 15 20.47 2.67 8.89
C ALA A 15 21.11 3.98 8.38
N LEU A 16 21.60 3.98 7.14
CA LEU A 16 22.11 5.19 6.48
C LEU A 16 21.00 6.22 6.22
N HIS A 17 19.81 5.77 5.86
CA HIS A 17 18.67 6.67 5.65
C HIS A 17 18.27 7.36 6.96
N GLU A 18 18.14 6.60 8.04
CA GLU A 18 17.76 7.09 9.37
C GLU A 18 18.78 8.07 9.96
N SER A 19 20.07 7.87 9.65
CA SER A 19 21.14 8.80 10.04
C SER A 19 21.30 10.01 9.11
N GLY A 20 20.48 10.11 8.05
CA GLY A 20 20.52 11.23 7.09
C GLY A 20 21.60 11.10 6.01
N ALA A 21 22.34 10.00 5.98
CA ALA A 21 23.34 9.67 4.96
C ALA A 21 22.69 9.19 3.65
N LEU A 22 21.83 10.04 3.06
CA LEU A 22 20.92 9.65 1.99
C LEU A 22 21.63 9.21 0.70
N GLN A 23 22.79 9.79 0.37
CA GLN A 23 23.53 9.42 -0.85
C GLN A 23 24.05 7.98 -0.78
N GLU A 24 24.61 7.60 0.36
CA GLU A 24 25.12 6.25 0.62
C GLU A 24 23.97 5.26 0.79
N SER A 25 22.87 5.68 1.44
CA SER A 25 21.63 4.90 1.51
C SER A 25 21.13 4.53 0.12
N SER A 26 20.94 5.51 -0.76
CA SER A 26 20.46 5.27 -2.13
C SER A 26 21.43 4.45 -2.99
N TRP A 27 22.73 4.56 -2.73
CA TRP A 27 23.73 3.66 -3.32
C TRP A 27 23.49 2.21 -2.90
N HIS A 28 23.31 1.93 -1.60
CA HIS A 28 23.04 0.58 -1.11
C HIS A 28 21.69 0.04 -1.62
N LEU A 29 20.63 0.86 -1.64
CA LEU A 29 19.33 0.50 -2.20
C LEU A 29 19.43 0.08 -3.66
N ARG A 30 20.19 0.81 -4.47
CA ARG A 30 20.42 0.47 -5.88
C ARG A 30 21.07 -0.91 -6.04
N HIS A 31 22.03 -1.25 -5.17
CA HIS A 31 22.72 -2.55 -5.22
C HIS A 31 21.77 -3.68 -4.82
N ALA A 32 21.00 -3.52 -3.73
CA ALA A 32 19.98 -4.48 -3.34
C ALA A 32 18.93 -4.69 -4.45
N ALA A 33 18.44 -3.60 -5.07
CA ALA A 33 17.48 -3.65 -6.16
C ALA A 33 18.02 -4.43 -7.38
N LYS A 34 19.29 -4.20 -7.74
CA LYS A 34 19.96 -4.93 -8.83
C LYS A 34 20.17 -6.41 -8.54
N GLN A 35 20.30 -6.79 -7.26
CA GLN A 35 20.40 -8.18 -6.83
C GLN A 35 19.03 -8.88 -6.73
N GLY A 36 17.93 -8.19 -7.02
CA GLY A 36 16.59 -8.80 -7.02
C GLY A 36 15.78 -8.63 -5.74
N HIS A 37 16.28 -7.88 -4.75
CA HIS A 37 15.59 -7.76 -3.46
C HIS A 37 14.34 -6.85 -3.55
N PRO A 38 13.12 -7.31 -3.19
CA PRO A 38 11.89 -6.52 -3.33
C PRO A 38 11.90 -5.22 -2.52
N THR A 39 12.28 -5.27 -1.24
CA THR A 39 12.46 -4.08 -0.39
C THR A 39 13.46 -3.10 -1.01
N GLY A 40 14.59 -3.61 -1.51
CA GLY A 40 15.59 -2.79 -2.20
C GLY A 40 15.01 -2.09 -3.43
N MET A 41 14.25 -2.80 -4.27
CA MET A 41 13.58 -2.22 -5.44
C MET A 41 12.57 -1.14 -5.05
N LEU A 42 11.71 -1.42 -4.07
CA LEU A 42 10.68 -0.49 -3.60
C LEU A 42 11.30 0.79 -3.03
N LEU A 43 12.24 0.66 -2.10
CA LEU A 43 12.89 1.81 -1.48
C LEU A 43 13.77 2.58 -2.48
N TYR A 44 14.45 1.88 -3.40
CA TYR A 44 15.20 2.56 -4.46
C TYR A 44 14.29 3.34 -5.41
N ALA A 45 13.10 2.80 -5.72
CA ALA A 45 12.12 3.54 -6.49
C ALA A 45 11.67 4.82 -5.80
N LEU A 46 11.41 4.77 -4.50
CA LEU A 46 11.05 5.96 -3.72
C LEU A 46 12.19 6.99 -3.70
N ALA A 47 13.44 6.53 -3.52
CA ALA A 47 14.61 7.39 -3.62
C ALA A 47 14.73 8.05 -5.01
N CYS A 48 14.49 7.29 -6.09
CA CYS A 48 14.46 7.83 -7.45
C CYS A 48 13.35 8.87 -7.63
N ARG A 49 12.15 8.65 -7.08
CA ARG A 49 11.04 9.59 -7.21
C ARG A 49 11.31 10.90 -6.49
N HIS A 50 11.73 10.82 -5.22
CA HIS A 50 11.85 11.97 -4.33
C HIS A 50 13.23 12.62 -4.35
N GLY A 51 14.23 11.96 -4.93
CA GLY A 51 15.61 12.45 -4.98
C GLY A 51 16.35 12.32 -3.65
N TRP A 52 16.09 11.28 -2.86
CA TRP A 52 16.80 11.07 -1.61
C TRP A 52 18.27 10.76 -1.88
N GLY A 53 19.16 11.72 -1.59
CA GLY A 53 20.61 11.56 -1.82
C GLY A 53 21.01 11.42 -3.29
N MET A 54 20.11 11.73 -4.22
CA MET A 54 20.34 11.62 -5.67
C MET A 54 19.43 12.58 -6.45
N ARG A 55 19.72 12.80 -7.73
CA ARG A 55 18.80 13.58 -8.58
C ARG A 55 17.50 12.79 -8.79
N PRO A 56 16.31 13.43 -8.67
CA PRO A 56 15.05 12.76 -8.98
C PRO A 56 15.01 12.21 -10.41
N ASN A 57 14.56 10.97 -10.53
CA ASN A 57 14.29 10.27 -11.78
C ASN A 57 12.96 9.49 -11.67
N PRO A 58 11.80 10.16 -11.81
CA PRO A 58 10.49 9.51 -11.69
C PRO A 58 10.26 8.39 -12.70
N ARG A 59 10.88 8.46 -13.90
CA ARG A 59 10.75 7.40 -14.92
C ARG A 59 11.42 6.11 -14.45
N GLU A 60 12.62 6.20 -13.88
CA GLU A 60 13.30 5.05 -13.28
C GLU A 60 12.55 4.53 -12.04
N ALA A 61 11.97 5.43 -11.23
CA ALA A 61 11.14 5.03 -10.10
C ALA A 61 9.99 4.10 -10.53
N VAL A 62 9.25 4.46 -11.59
CA VAL A 62 8.16 3.61 -12.11
C VAL A 62 8.67 2.24 -12.58
N GLN A 63 9.85 2.18 -13.20
CA GLN A 63 10.42 0.90 -13.63
C GLN A 63 10.73 -0.01 -12.43
N TRP A 64 11.30 0.55 -11.35
CA TRP A 64 11.59 -0.22 -10.14
C TRP A 64 10.34 -0.59 -9.35
N LEU A 65 9.31 0.26 -9.30
CA LEU A 65 8.03 -0.09 -8.67
C LEU A 65 7.35 -1.28 -9.37
N ARG A 66 7.37 -1.33 -10.71
CA ARG A 66 6.84 -2.47 -11.47
C ARG A 66 7.58 -3.75 -11.10
N LYS A 67 8.91 -3.73 -11.11
CA LYS A 67 9.73 -4.87 -10.71
C LYS A 67 9.48 -5.30 -9.27
N ALA A 68 9.33 -4.35 -8.35
CA ALA A 68 9.03 -4.63 -6.95
C ALA A 68 7.66 -5.31 -6.78
N ALA A 69 6.63 -4.81 -7.48
CA ALA A 69 5.30 -5.41 -7.47
C ALA A 69 5.30 -6.81 -8.07
N ASP A 70 5.97 -7.01 -9.21
CA ASP A 70 6.08 -8.31 -9.87
C ASP A 70 6.81 -9.33 -8.96
N SER A 71 7.95 -8.94 -8.37
CA SER A 71 8.72 -9.79 -7.45
C SER A 71 7.92 -10.17 -6.21
N ALA A 72 7.27 -9.19 -5.56
CA ALA A 72 6.46 -9.47 -4.37
C ALA A 72 5.24 -10.34 -4.70
N SER A 73 4.65 -10.20 -5.89
CA SER A 73 3.55 -11.06 -6.33
C SER A 73 3.99 -12.51 -6.51
N LEU A 74 5.19 -12.74 -7.05
CA LEU A 74 5.75 -14.09 -7.22
C LEU A 74 6.04 -14.73 -5.86
N GLU A 75 6.68 -14.00 -4.94
CA GLU A 75 6.97 -14.51 -3.59
C GLU A 75 5.70 -14.86 -2.81
N ILE A 76 4.63 -14.07 -2.95
CA ILE A 76 3.34 -14.38 -2.33
C ILE A 76 2.75 -15.67 -2.92
N ALA A 77 2.85 -15.88 -4.24
CA ALA A 77 2.35 -17.09 -4.88
C ALA A 77 3.14 -18.33 -4.44
N ASP A 78 4.48 -18.26 -4.43
CA ASP A 78 5.34 -19.36 -4.01
C ASP A 78 5.07 -19.75 -2.56
N GLU A 79 4.86 -18.77 -1.68
CA GLU A 79 4.55 -19.01 -0.27
C GLU A 79 3.16 -19.65 -0.08
N GLU A 80 2.18 -19.27 -0.89
CA GLU A 80 0.85 -19.90 -0.88
C GLU A 80 0.94 -21.38 -1.31
N ASP A 81 1.80 -21.71 -2.27
CA ASP A 81 2.04 -23.08 -2.68
C ASP A 81 2.81 -23.88 -1.61
N GLN A 82 3.85 -23.30 -1.02
CA GLN A 82 4.55 -23.91 0.12
C GLN A 82 3.63 -24.16 1.32
N ALA A 83 2.69 -23.24 1.59
CA ALA A 83 1.70 -23.42 2.64
C ALA A 83 0.75 -24.58 2.36
N LYS A 84 0.36 -24.82 1.09
CA LYS A 84 -0.43 -26.00 0.69
C LYS A 84 0.35 -27.30 0.86
N GLU A 85 1.66 -27.26 0.70
CA GLU A 85 2.58 -28.38 0.96
C GLU A 85 2.85 -28.61 2.47
N GLY A 86 2.32 -27.76 3.35
CA GLY A 86 2.50 -27.87 4.79
C GLY A 86 3.85 -27.35 5.31
N LYS A 87 4.61 -26.62 4.49
CA LYS A 87 5.84 -25.97 4.94
C LYS A 87 5.52 -24.81 5.90
N PRO A 88 6.32 -24.63 6.96
CA PRO A 88 6.12 -23.52 7.89
C PRO A 88 6.36 -22.19 7.17
N VAL A 89 5.44 -21.26 7.34
CA VAL A 89 5.55 -19.89 6.83
C VAL A 89 5.65 -18.93 8.00
N ASP A 90 6.65 -18.06 7.99
CA ASP A 90 6.73 -16.97 8.96
C ASP A 90 5.60 -15.96 8.70
N VAL A 91 4.69 -15.86 9.66
CA VAL A 91 3.54 -14.96 9.61
C VAL A 91 3.95 -13.49 9.50
N THR A 92 5.07 -13.11 10.10
CA THR A 92 5.61 -11.75 10.06
C THR A 92 6.13 -11.43 8.67
N GLU A 93 6.92 -12.34 8.11
CA GLU A 93 7.49 -12.20 6.77
C GLU A 93 6.40 -12.14 5.69
N ARG A 94 5.38 -13.01 5.80
CA ARG A 94 4.16 -12.98 4.98
C ARG A 94 3.49 -11.61 5.02
N LYS A 95 3.30 -11.04 6.22
CA LYS A 95 2.68 -9.71 6.37
C LYS A 95 3.52 -8.62 5.70
N THR A 96 4.84 -8.68 5.86
CA THR A 96 5.78 -7.75 5.24
C THR A 96 5.69 -7.80 3.72
N ARG A 97 5.73 -8.99 3.10
CA ARG A 97 5.57 -9.17 1.64
C ARG A 97 4.26 -8.57 1.13
N LYS A 98 3.15 -8.84 1.81
CA LYS A 98 1.83 -8.28 1.44
C LYS A 98 1.80 -6.76 1.52
N ALA A 99 2.40 -6.18 2.57
CA ALA A 99 2.50 -4.74 2.73
C ALA A 99 3.38 -4.11 1.63
N GLN A 100 4.50 -4.73 1.28
CA GLN A 100 5.39 -4.27 0.21
C GLN A 100 4.73 -4.33 -1.16
N PHE A 101 3.98 -5.40 -1.46
CA PHE A 101 3.19 -5.49 -2.67
C PHE A 101 2.15 -4.37 -2.74
N ALA A 102 1.37 -4.20 -1.66
CA ALA A 102 0.34 -3.17 -1.60
C ALA A 102 0.94 -1.75 -1.78
N LEU A 103 2.05 -1.45 -1.10
CA LEU A 103 2.73 -0.16 -1.21
C LEU A 103 3.30 0.06 -2.62
N SER A 104 3.91 -0.96 -3.25
CA SER A 104 4.43 -0.84 -4.62
C SER A 104 3.31 -0.50 -5.62
N ILE A 105 2.16 -1.15 -5.49
CA ILE A 105 0.98 -0.89 -6.32
C ILE A 105 0.37 0.49 -6.01
N TYR A 106 0.28 0.89 -4.74
CA TYR A 106 -0.18 2.21 -4.34
C TYR A 106 0.68 3.30 -5.00
N GLU A 107 2.00 3.17 -4.94
CA GLU A 107 2.92 4.14 -5.52
C GLU A 107 2.84 4.19 -7.04
N LEU A 108 2.58 3.07 -7.73
CA LEU A 108 2.25 3.08 -9.15
C LEU A 108 0.96 3.86 -9.43
N GLY A 109 -0.04 3.72 -8.56
CA GLY A 109 -1.27 4.50 -8.59
C GLY A 109 -1.01 6.00 -8.49
N VAL A 110 -0.17 6.42 -7.55
CA VAL A 110 0.27 7.82 -7.40
C VAL A 110 0.98 8.33 -8.66
N SER A 111 1.85 7.50 -9.25
CA SER A 111 2.53 7.83 -10.52
C SER A 111 1.55 8.04 -11.67
N HIS A 112 0.56 7.16 -11.82
CA HIS A 112 -0.50 7.32 -12.82
C HIS A 112 -1.43 8.50 -12.54
N MET A 113 -1.72 8.79 -11.26
CA MET A 113 -2.57 9.92 -10.87
C MET A 113 -1.95 11.25 -11.26
N ASN A 114 -0.63 11.38 -11.11
CA ASN A 114 0.09 12.65 -11.28
C ASN A 114 0.93 12.74 -12.58
N GLY A 115 1.04 11.64 -13.34
CA GLY A 115 1.91 11.59 -14.52
C GLY A 115 3.41 11.57 -14.19
N TRP A 116 3.79 11.04 -13.02
CA TRP A 116 5.18 11.03 -12.56
C TRP A 116 5.96 9.87 -13.16
N GLY A 117 6.76 10.16 -14.18
CA GLY A 117 7.62 9.17 -14.86
C GLY A 117 6.89 8.25 -15.82
N ILE A 118 5.57 8.40 -15.92
CA ILE A 118 4.65 7.62 -16.75
C ILE A 118 3.52 8.54 -17.22
N GLU A 119 2.81 8.15 -18.27
CA GLU A 119 1.60 8.84 -18.72
C GLU A 119 0.53 8.88 -17.62
N GLN A 120 -0.11 10.04 -17.49
CA GLN A 120 -1.18 10.23 -16.53
C GLN A 120 -2.43 9.45 -16.98
N ASP A 121 -2.89 8.53 -16.14
CA ASP A 121 -4.13 7.79 -16.34
C ASP A 121 -4.83 7.63 -14.99
N LYS A 122 -5.85 8.46 -14.77
CA LYS A 122 -6.61 8.50 -13.53
C LYS A 122 -7.45 7.23 -13.31
N ALA A 123 -7.85 6.55 -14.38
CA ALA A 123 -8.61 5.30 -14.28
C ALA A 123 -7.69 4.14 -13.87
N LEU A 124 -6.48 4.08 -14.42
CA LEU A 124 -5.44 3.17 -13.95
C LEU A 124 -5.04 3.46 -12.51
N ALA A 125 -4.88 4.74 -12.14
CA ALA A 125 -4.56 5.13 -10.77
C ALA A 125 -5.60 4.60 -9.76
N LEU A 126 -6.89 4.80 -10.05
CA LEU A 126 -7.97 4.27 -9.24
C LEU A 126 -7.89 2.74 -9.12
N ARG A 127 -7.65 2.02 -10.22
CA ARG A 127 -7.48 0.55 -10.17
C ARG A 127 -6.32 0.14 -9.28
N CYS A 128 -5.17 0.83 -9.36
CA CYS A 128 -4.04 0.58 -8.47
C CYS A 128 -4.43 0.79 -7.00
N PHE A 129 -5.12 1.88 -6.67
CA PHE A 129 -5.58 2.13 -5.30
C PHE A 129 -6.57 1.07 -4.81
N GLU A 130 -7.52 0.63 -5.66
CA GLU A 130 -8.45 -0.44 -5.29
C GLU A 130 -7.72 -1.78 -5.02
N ILE A 131 -6.69 -2.09 -5.81
CA ILE A 131 -5.84 -3.27 -5.59
C ILE A 131 -5.09 -3.13 -4.27
N ALA A 132 -4.32 -2.06 -4.07
CA ALA A 132 -3.54 -1.86 -2.83
C ALA A 132 -4.45 -1.87 -1.57
N ALA A 133 -5.63 -1.25 -1.66
CA ALA A 133 -6.65 -1.29 -0.62
C ALA A 133 -7.09 -2.71 -0.26
N SER A 134 -7.33 -3.57 -1.26
CA SER A 134 -7.70 -4.97 -1.07
C SER A 134 -6.60 -5.80 -0.39
N TRP A 135 -5.34 -5.37 -0.55
CA TRP A 135 -4.17 -5.97 0.09
C TRP A 135 -3.84 -5.40 1.47
N GLY A 136 -4.63 -4.44 1.96
CA GLY A 136 -4.53 -3.96 3.33
C GLY A 136 -4.13 -2.51 3.48
N ASP A 137 -3.67 -1.85 2.41
CA ASP A 137 -3.16 -0.48 2.45
C ASP A 137 -4.27 0.52 2.84
N VAL A 138 -4.00 1.34 3.86
CA VAL A 138 -5.00 2.26 4.44
C VAL A 138 -5.05 3.57 3.65
N ASP A 139 -3.92 4.02 3.12
CA ASP A 139 -3.85 5.22 2.28
C ASP A 139 -4.55 4.98 0.95
N ALA A 140 -4.36 3.80 0.35
CA ALA A 140 -5.07 3.38 -0.85
C ALA A 140 -6.60 3.30 -0.66
N LEU A 141 -7.08 2.92 0.54
CA LEU A 141 -8.51 2.99 0.86
C LEU A 141 -9.00 4.44 0.82
N ALA A 142 -8.27 5.38 1.41
CA ALA A 142 -8.63 6.80 1.40
C ALA A 142 -8.58 7.40 -0.01
N GLU A 143 -7.54 7.08 -0.79
CA GLU A 143 -7.40 7.54 -2.18
C GLU A 143 -8.50 6.98 -3.08
N SER A 144 -8.88 5.71 -2.91
CA SER A 144 -10.04 5.13 -3.59
C SER A 144 -11.33 5.87 -3.21
N GLY A 145 -11.53 6.12 -1.91
CA GLY A 145 -12.66 6.90 -1.41
C GLY A 145 -12.73 8.30 -2.01
N PHE A 146 -11.60 8.98 -2.13
CA PHE A 146 -11.48 10.30 -2.72
C PHE A 146 -11.80 10.28 -4.22
N CYS A 147 -11.26 9.33 -4.96
CA CYS A 147 -11.51 9.19 -6.39
C CYS A 147 -13.01 9.03 -6.68
N TYR A 148 -13.71 8.16 -5.92
CA TYR A 148 -15.16 8.00 -6.07
C TYR A 148 -15.96 9.23 -5.63
N ALA A 149 -15.51 9.96 -4.61
CA ALA A 149 -16.18 11.18 -4.16
C ALA A 149 -16.13 12.29 -5.22
N GLN A 150 -15.02 12.38 -5.93
CA GLN A 150 -14.75 13.42 -6.93
C GLN A 150 -15.03 12.99 -8.37
N GLY A 151 -15.22 11.70 -8.64
CA GLY A 151 -15.32 11.19 -10.01
C GLY A 151 -13.98 11.26 -10.76
N ILE A 152 -12.87 10.98 -10.07
CA ILE A 152 -11.54 10.94 -10.66
C ILE A 152 -11.30 9.54 -11.21
N GLY A 153 -11.05 9.43 -12.52
CA GLY A 153 -10.86 8.14 -13.19
C GLY A 153 -12.12 7.26 -13.28
N CYS A 154 -13.27 7.78 -12.83
CA CYS A 154 -14.54 7.07 -12.80
C CYS A 154 -15.73 8.05 -12.75
N LYS A 155 -16.95 7.53 -12.84
CA LYS A 155 -18.14 8.32 -12.48
C LYS A 155 -18.22 8.48 -10.97
N LYS A 156 -18.62 9.67 -10.51
CA LYS A 156 -18.83 9.97 -9.09
C LYS A 156 -19.81 8.98 -8.45
N ASP A 157 -19.39 8.36 -7.35
CA ASP A 157 -20.19 7.41 -6.58
C ASP A 157 -19.94 7.61 -5.07
N LEU A 158 -20.84 8.34 -4.42
CA LEU A 158 -20.73 8.63 -2.99
C LEU A 158 -20.99 7.41 -2.11
N LYS A 159 -21.72 6.39 -2.58
CA LYS A 159 -21.94 5.16 -1.81
C LYS A 159 -20.65 4.34 -1.76
N LYS A 160 -20.01 4.15 -2.92
CA LYS A 160 -18.73 3.45 -3.02
C LYS A 160 -17.61 4.21 -2.28
N SER A 161 -17.59 5.54 -2.41
CA SER A 161 -16.69 6.40 -1.63
C SER A 161 -16.86 6.23 -0.11
N ALA A 162 -18.10 6.33 0.39
CA ALA A 162 -18.38 6.16 1.82
C ALA A 162 -17.98 4.78 2.33
N LYS A 163 -18.13 3.72 1.51
CA LYS A 163 -17.65 2.38 1.86
C LYS A 163 -16.14 2.36 2.08
N PHE A 164 -15.36 2.87 1.13
CA PHE A 164 -13.90 2.96 1.24
C PHE A 164 -13.43 3.76 2.46
N TYR A 165 -14.02 4.94 2.69
CA TYR A 165 -13.68 5.74 3.86
C TYR A 165 -14.04 5.08 5.19
N ARG A 166 -15.18 4.38 5.28
CA ARG A 166 -15.52 3.60 6.48
C ARG A 166 -14.56 2.43 6.70
N GLU A 167 -14.04 1.81 5.63
CA GLU A 167 -13.03 0.76 5.74
C GLU A 167 -11.68 1.31 6.23
N ALA A 168 -11.26 2.48 5.76
CA ALA A 168 -10.08 3.17 6.27
C ALA A 168 -10.25 3.62 7.72
N GLU A 169 -11.41 4.17 8.10
CA GLU A 169 -11.74 4.49 9.49
C GLU A 169 -11.66 3.26 10.40
N ALA A 170 -12.20 2.12 9.95
CA ALA A 170 -12.16 0.87 10.70
C ALA A 170 -10.73 0.32 10.90
N LYS A 171 -9.76 0.80 10.11
CA LYS A 171 -8.32 0.50 10.25
C LYS A 171 -7.55 1.60 11.01
N GLY A 172 -8.25 2.57 11.60
CA GLY A 172 -7.66 3.58 12.48
C GLY A 172 -7.31 4.91 11.79
N MET A 173 -7.60 5.08 10.50
CA MET A 173 -7.39 6.36 9.84
C MET A 173 -8.44 7.38 10.31
N SER A 174 -7.99 8.57 10.67
CA SER A 174 -8.88 9.67 11.04
C SER A 174 -9.69 10.16 9.85
N MET A 175 -11.02 10.03 9.93
CA MET A 175 -11.97 10.56 8.93
C MET A 175 -12.64 11.85 9.41
N VAL A 176 -11.94 12.67 10.20
CA VAL A 176 -12.47 13.95 10.68
C VAL A 176 -12.93 14.82 9.49
N GLY A 177 -14.12 15.39 9.60
CA GLY A 177 -14.77 16.14 8.52
C GLY A 177 -15.56 15.27 7.52
N ASN A 178 -15.37 13.95 7.50
CA ASN A 178 -16.10 13.02 6.63
C ASN A 178 -17.31 12.35 7.29
N SER A 179 -17.97 12.99 8.27
CA SER A 179 -19.13 12.42 8.98
C SER A 179 -20.30 12.01 8.06
N TRP A 180 -20.36 12.59 6.86
CA TRP A 180 -21.33 12.24 5.84
C TRP A 180 -21.28 10.76 5.45
N ILE A 181 -20.12 10.08 5.59
CA ILE A 181 -19.97 8.66 5.23
C ILE A 181 -20.86 7.74 6.06
N HIS A 182 -21.38 8.18 7.22
CA HIS A 182 -22.29 7.38 8.06
C HIS A 182 -23.78 7.68 7.81
N LYS A 183 -24.12 8.61 6.91
CA LYS A 183 -25.52 8.90 6.61
C LYS A 183 -26.18 7.67 5.99
N PRO A 184 -27.42 7.29 6.40
CA PRO A 184 -28.08 6.06 5.94
C PRO A 184 -28.18 5.91 4.43
N LYS A 185 -28.28 7.02 3.69
CA LYS A 185 -28.34 7.04 2.22
C LYS A 185 -27.05 6.57 1.53
N TYR A 186 -25.93 6.51 2.26
CA TYR A 186 -24.63 6.04 1.78
C TYR A 186 -24.19 4.72 2.44
N SER A 187 -25.07 4.06 3.19
CA SER A 187 -24.83 2.73 3.75
C SER A 187 -25.48 1.67 2.89
N ASP A 188 -24.77 0.57 2.66
CA ASP A 188 -25.37 -0.62 2.03
C ASP A 188 -26.20 -1.39 3.06
N ASP A 189 -27.16 -2.21 2.61
CA ASP A 189 -28.02 -2.99 3.53
C ASP A 189 -27.23 -4.00 4.37
N LYS A 190 -26.09 -4.48 3.87
CA LYS A 190 -25.14 -5.33 4.62
C LYS A 190 -24.44 -4.57 5.76
N ASP A 191 -24.15 -3.29 5.58
CA ASP A 191 -23.53 -2.44 6.62
C ASP A 191 -24.53 -2.17 7.76
N LYS A 192 -25.81 -2.01 7.42
CA LYS A 192 -26.90 -1.86 8.40
C LYS A 192 -27.03 -3.11 9.29
N ALA A 193 -26.86 -4.31 8.73
CA ALA A 193 -26.91 -5.56 9.49
C ALA A 193 -25.70 -5.71 10.45
N ARG A 194 -24.49 -5.35 10.00
CA ARG A 194 -23.26 -5.43 10.81
C ARG A 194 -23.25 -4.41 11.96
N SER A 195 -23.76 -3.20 11.72
CA SER A 195 -23.98 -2.16 12.75
C SER A 195 -24.97 -2.61 13.83
N LYS A 196 -26.13 -3.17 13.44
CA LYS A 196 -27.13 -3.71 14.40
C LYS A 196 -26.57 -4.85 15.26
N SER A 197 -25.71 -5.71 14.70
CA SER A 197 -25.04 -6.78 15.44
C SER A 197 -24.04 -6.25 16.48
N ARG A 198 -23.21 -5.25 16.10
CA ARG A 198 -22.27 -4.59 17.03
C ARG A 198 -22.97 -3.82 18.15
N SER A 199 -24.04 -3.09 17.82
CA SER A 199 -24.86 -2.35 18.81
C SER A 199 -25.50 -3.29 19.83
N ARG A 200 -26.04 -4.45 19.39
CA ARG A 200 -26.57 -5.47 20.30
C ARG A 200 -25.51 -6.01 21.27
N LYS A 201 -24.29 -6.32 20.79
CA LYS A 201 -23.20 -6.79 21.67
C LYS A 201 -22.76 -5.75 22.71
N SER A 202 -22.76 -4.46 22.34
CA SER A 202 -22.44 -3.36 23.26
C SER A 202 -23.50 -3.17 24.36
N ILE A 203 -24.79 -3.36 24.05
CA ILE A 203 -25.89 -3.26 25.03
C ILE A 203 -25.80 -4.38 26.09
N PHE A 204 -25.41 -5.59 25.71
CA PHE A 204 -25.30 -6.72 26.65
C PHE A 204 -24.09 -6.63 27.61
N HIS A 205 -23.08 -5.81 27.31
CA HIS A 205 -21.93 -5.58 28.21
C HIS A 205 -22.16 -4.44 29.23
N ARG A 206 -23.29 -3.73 29.16
CA ARG A 206 -23.61 -2.60 30.06
C ARG A 206 -24.62 -2.92 31.16
N LYS A 207 -24.94 -4.20 31.37
CA LYS A 207 -25.95 -4.68 32.35
C LYS A 207 -25.40 -5.61 33.45
N LYS A 208 -24.08 -5.63 33.66
CA LYS A 208 -23.47 -6.21 34.86
C LYS A 208 -22.67 -5.10 35.51
N ASP A 209 -23.31 -4.39 36.43
CA ASP A 209 -22.76 -3.75 37.63
C ASP A 209 -23.96 -3.31 38.49
#